data_AF-A0A7J9JNC0-F1
#
_entry.id   AF-A0A7J9JNC0-F1
#
_cell.length_a   1.000
_cell.length_b   1.000
_cell.length_c   1.000
_cell.angle_alpha   90.00
_cell.angle_beta   90.00
_cell.angle_gamma   90.00
#
_symmetry.space_group_name_H-M   'P 1'
#
loop_
_entity.id
_entity.type
_entity.pdbx_description
1 polymer ?
#
loop_
_entity_poly.entity_id
_entity_poly.type
_entity_poly.pdbx_seq_one_letter_code
_entity_poly.pdbx_strand_id
1 'polypeptide(L)'
;MMYQLGKRIESIVLPVEMLQQLKPSDFPNQWEYEAWQRRNLKILEAGLLLHPLLPLDKTDTAAQQLRQIIRGALEKPLETGKNNKTMQALRSIALSLACRTFDGSVSETSHWADGFPLNLRIYQMLLEACFDVNDETSVIEEVDEVLELVKKTWVVLGMNQMLHDLCFLWILFNRYVVTGQVESDLLFAANNLLMEVEKDAKAMTDPDYSKIISSTLGTILGWAEKRLLAYHNYFHSDNTETMECVVSMAVLSAKIMVEDISHEYHRTRKEIDLARERVDNYIRSSLRVAFVQASFQYFSIMSLHRMSSTR
;
A
#
# COMPACT_ATOMS: atom_id res chain seq x y z
N MET A 1 21.41 14.35 -17.48
CA MET A 1 21.27 12.92 -17.83
C MET A 1 20.67 12.82 -19.22
N MET A 2 21.51 12.70 -20.25
CA MET A 2 21.02 12.57 -21.63
C MET A 2 20.54 11.13 -21.83
N TYR A 3 19.26 10.98 -22.14
CA TYR A 3 18.65 9.79 -22.72
C TYR A 3 19.43 9.39 -23.98
N GLN A 4 20.42 8.51 -23.85
CA GLN A 4 20.88 7.71 -24.98
C GLN A 4 20.06 6.42 -25.03
N LEU A 5 19.64 6.07 -26.25
CA LEU A 5 18.89 4.90 -26.70
C LEU A 5 17.37 5.09 -26.76
N GLY A 6 16.87 5.21 -28.00
CA GLY A 6 15.45 5.19 -28.38
C GLY A 6 14.75 3.85 -28.13
N LYS A 7 14.86 3.32 -26.91
CA LYS A 7 14.00 2.24 -26.40
C LYS A 7 12.83 2.89 -25.68
N ARG A 8 11.60 2.43 -25.97
CA ARG A 8 10.43 2.88 -25.21
C ARG A 8 10.61 2.46 -23.76
N ILE A 9 10.30 3.34 -22.81
CA ILE A 9 10.38 3.07 -21.36
C ILE A 9 9.63 1.78 -21.01
N GLU A 10 8.54 1.54 -21.71
CA GLU A 10 7.68 0.36 -21.63
C GLU A 10 8.42 -0.96 -21.94
N SER A 11 9.53 -0.93 -22.68
CA SER A 11 10.32 -2.11 -23.06
C SER A 11 11.53 -2.38 -22.16
N ILE A 12 11.64 -1.65 -21.05
CA ILE A 12 12.80 -1.67 -20.17
C ILE A 12 12.53 -2.54 -18.94
N VAL A 13 13.46 -3.47 -18.68
CA VAL A 13 13.57 -4.13 -17.37
C VAL A 13 14.49 -3.29 -16.48
N LEU A 14 13.89 -2.40 -15.68
CA LEU A 14 14.61 -1.34 -14.97
C LEU A 14 15.80 -1.84 -14.13
N PRO A 15 15.68 -2.89 -13.29
CA PRO A 15 16.82 -3.33 -12.48
C PRO A 15 18.00 -3.83 -13.32
N VAL A 16 17.74 -4.39 -14.51
CA VAL A 16 18.82 -4.81 -15.43
C VAL A 16 19.53 -3.59 -16.00
N GLU A 17 18.81 -2.56 -16.44
CA GLU A 17 19.44 -1.34 -16.96
C GLU A 17 20.24 -0.62 -15.86
N MET A 18 19.70 -0.55 -14.63
CA MET A 18 20.40 0.01 -13.48
C MET A 18 21.73 -0.72 -13.24
N LEU A 19 21.71 -2.05 -13.21
CA LEU A 19 22.91 -2.89 -13.10
C LEU A 19 23.95 -2.58 -14.19
N GLN A 20 23.54 -2.28 -15.43
CA GLN A 20 24.45 -1.99 -16.54
C GLN A 20 24.98 -0.56 -16.58
N GLN A 21 24.22 0.41 -16.05
CA GLN A 21 24.54 1.83 -16.17
C GLN A 21 25.42 2.33 -15.04
N LEU A 22 25.19 1.85 -13.82
CA LEU A 22 25.95 2.28 -12.64
C LEU A 22 27.20 1.42 -12.44
N LYS A 23 28.30 2.09 -12.13
CA LYS A 23 29.64 1.51 -11.95
C LYS A 23 30.04 1.56 -10.47
N PRO A 24 31.02 0.74 -10.03
CA PRO A 24 31.53 0.80 -8.66
C PRO A 24 32.00 2.20 -8.24
N SER A 25 32.48 3.01 -9.19
CA SER A 25 32.91 4.40 -8.96
C SER A 25 31.79 5.36 -8.57
N ASP A 26 30.53 4.99 -8.82
CA ASP A 26 29.36 5.82 -8.51
C ASP A 26 28.89 5.65 -7.06
N PHE A 27 29.60 4.83 -6.27
CA PHE A 27 29.25 4.48 -4.89
C PHE A 27 30.37 4.88 -3.93
N PRO A 28 30.04 5.20 -2.66
CA PRO A 28 31.03 5.56 -1.65
C PRO A 28 32.07 4.47 -1.39
N ASN A 29 31.67 3.20 -1.47
CA ASN A 29 32.53 2.06 -1.24
C ASN A 29 32.00 0.80 -1.96
N GLN A 30 32.87 -0.20 -2.07
CA GLN A 30 32.57 -1.47 -2.73
C GLN A 30 31.42 -2.24 -2.05
N TRP A 31 31.30 -2.15 -0.72
CA TRP A 31 30.25 -2.85 0.01
C TRP A 31 28.86 -2.31 -0.32
N GLU A 32 28.69 -0.99 -0.43
CA GLU A 32 27.44 -0.36 -0.86
C GLU A 32 27.08 -0.71 -2.30
N TYR A 33 28.08 -0.75 -3.19
CA TYR A 33 27.89 -1.20 -4.57
C TYR A 33 27.38 -2.65 -4.62
N GLU A 34 28.01 -3.57 -3.88
CA GLU A 34 27.58 -4.97 -3.82
C GLU A 34 26.19 -5.13 -3.18
N ALA A 35 25.90 -4.37 -2.12
CA ALA A 35 24.58 -4.35 -1.51
C ALA A 35 23.49 -3.86 -2.49
N TRP A 36 23.78 -2.80 -3.26
CA TRP A 36 22.90 -2.30 -4.31
C TRP A 36 22.72 -3.32 -5.45
N GLN A 37 23.78 -4.01 -5.88
CA GLN A 37 23.66 -5.07 -6.88
C GLN A 37 22.74 -6.18 -6.41
N ARG A 38 22.92 -6.65 -5.17
CA ARG A 38 22.08 -7.69 -4.56
C ARG A 38 20.61 -7.25 -4.48
N ARG A 39 20.33 -5.99 -4.12
CA ARG A 39 18.97 -5.43 -4.10
C ARG A 39 18.32 -5.50 -5.48
N ASN A 40 19.02 -5.08 -6.54
CA ASN A 40 18.49 -5.15 -7.90
C ASN A 40 18.20 -6.58 -8.35
N LEU A 41 19.07 -7.53 -8.02
CA LEU A 41 18.84 -8.95 -8.31
C LEU A 41 17.66 -9.53 -7.53
N LYS A 42 17.46 -9.11 -6.28
CA LYS A 42 16.28 -9.50 -5.48
C LYS A 42 14.99 -8.90 -6.03
N ILE A 43 15.02 -7.68 -6.56
CA ILE A 43 13.88 -7.08 -7.27
C ILE A 43 13.54 -7.90 -8.53
N LEU A 44 14.55 -8.31 -9.31
CA LEU A 44 14.33 -9.20 -10.47
C LEU A 44 13.77 -10.56 -10.07
N GLU A 45 14.30 -11.16 -9.00
CA GLU A 45 13.78 -12.42 -8.45
C GLU A 45 12.32 -12.28 -8.04
N ALA A 46 11.98 -11.22 -7.30
CA ALA A 46 10.63 -10.97 -6.87
C ALA A 46 9.67 -10.82 -8.07
N GLY A 47 10.04 -10.02 -9.06
CA GLY A 47 9.13 -9.67 -10.17
C GLY A 47 9.01 -10.75 -11.23
N LEU A 48 10.12 -11.40 -11.59
CA LEU A 48 10.14 -12.35 -12.69
C LEU A 48 9.97 -13.80 -12.25
N LEU A 49 10.20 -14.13 -10.97
CA LEU A 49 10.20 -15.53 -10.50
C LEU A 49 9.19 -15.82 -9.38
N LEU A 50 8.99 -14.90 -8.44
CA LEU A 50 8.11 -15.13 -7.27
C LEU A 50 6.69 -14.61 -7.50
N HIS A 51 6.59 -13.42 -8.08
CA HIS A 51 5.35 -12.70 -8.28
C HIS A 51 5.22 -12.18 -9.72
N PRO A 52 5.39 -13.04 -10.74
CA PRO A 52 5.18 -12.62 -12.12
C PRO A 52 3.69 -12.40 -12.38
N LEU A 53 3.36 -11.44 -13.24
CA LEU A 53 1.99 -11.25 -13.74
C LEU A 53 1.45 -12.53 -14.39
N LEU A 54 2.31 -13.21 -15.15
CA LEU A 54 2.01 -14.49 -15.79
C LEU A 54 2.70 -15.64 -15.04
N PRO A 55 1.94 -16.61 -14.50
CA PRO A 55 2.51 -17.78 -13.85
C PRO A 55 3.55 -18.49 -14.73
N LEU A 56 4.60 -19.00 -14.08
CA LEU A 56 5.68 -19.74 -14.74
C LEU A 56 5.35 -21.23 -14.75
N ASP A 57 5.75 -21.92 -15.84
CA ASP A 57 5.84 -23.37 -15.84
C ASP A 57 7.04 -23.81 -14.97
N LYS A 58 6.89 -24.92 -14.25
CA LYS A 58 7.98 -25.53 -13.47
C LYS A 58 9.16 -25.96 -14.35
N THR A 59 8.89 -26.25 -15.63
CA THR A 59 9.88 -26.64 -16.63
C THR A 59 10.47 -25.45 -17.40
N ASP A 60 10.10 -24.22 -17.05
CA ASP A 60 10.59 -23.02 -17.73
C ASP A 60 12.12 -22.87 -17.57
N THR A 61 12.82 -23.07 -18.70
CA THR A 61 14.28 -23.06 -18.74
C THR A 61 14.85 -21.68 -18.48
N ALA A 62 14.19 -20.61 -18.93
CA ALA A 62 14.62 -19.23 -18.70
C ALA A 62 14.51 -18.88 -17.20
N ALA A 63 13.43 -19.29 -16.54
CA ALA A 63 13.26 -19.12 -15.10
C ALA A 63 14.31 -19.89 -14.29
N GLN A 64 14.64 -21.12 -14.69
CA GLN A 64 15.70 -21.91 -14.06
C GLN A 64 17.07 -21.26 -14.25
N GLN A 65 17.39 -20.78 -15.46
CA GLN A 65 18.64 -20.08 -15.73
C GLN A 65 18.75 -18.77 -14.93
N LEU A 66 17.66 -17.99 -14.81
CA LEU A 66 17.65 -16.77 -14.00
C LEU A 66 17.97 -17.08 -12.54
N ARG A 67 17.37 -18.14 -11.96
CA ARG A 67 17.69 -18.60 -10.59
C ARG A 67 19.17 -18.93 -10.43
N GLN A 68 19.78 -19.59 -11.42
CA GLN A 68 21.21 -19.91 -11.37
C GLN A 68 22.09 -18.67 -11.39
N ILE A 69 21.78 -17.71 -12.28
CA ILE A 69 22.52 -16.44 -12.37
C ILE A 69 22.43 -15.67 -11.05
N ILE A 70 21.22 -15.53 -10.49
CA ILE A 70 21.01 -14.81 -9.22
C ILE A 70 21.74 -15.49 -8.08
N ARG A 71 21.66 -16.82 -7.97
CA ARG A 71 22.39 -17.58 -6.94
C ARG A 71 23.91 -17.39 -7.05
N GLY A 72 24.47 -17.53 -8.24
CA GLY A 72 25.90 -17.30 -8.46
C GLY A 72 26.33 -15.86 -8.13
N ALA A 73 25.48 -14.88 -8.44
CA ALA A 73 25.71 -13.48 -8.15
C ALA A 73 25.69 -13.13 -6.64
N LEU A 74 24.98 -13.92 -5.83
CA LEU A 74 24.97 -13.76 -4.37
C LEU A 74 26.27 -14.28 -3.74
N GLU A 75 26.87 -15.32 -4.32
CA GLU A 75 28.17 -15.87 -3.88
C GLU A 75 29.34 -15.01 -4.35
N LYS A 76 29.31 -14.55 -5.61
CA LYS A 76 30.33 -13.69 -6.21
C LYS A 76 29.67 -12.52 -6.94
N PRO A 77 30.03 -11.26 -6.64
CA PRO A 77 29.45 -10.09 -7.30
C PRO A 77 29.51 -10.16 -8.83
N LEU A 78 28.46 -9.69 -9.49
CA LEU A 78 28.39 -9.66 -10.96
C LEU A 78 29.34 -8.60 -11.51
N GLU A 79 30.05 -8.98 -12.56
CA GLU A 79 30.73 -8.02 -13.42
C GLU A 79 29.72 -7.38 -14.38
N THR A 80 29.41 -6.10 -14.18
CA THR A 80 28.35 -5.38 -14.91
C THR A 80 28.80 -4.79 -16.26
N GLY A 81 30.02 -5.12 -16.71
CA GLY A 81 30.53 -4.66 -18.00
C GLY A 81 29.62 -5.06 -19.17
N LYS A 82 29.38 -4.15 -20.12
CA LYS A 82 28.47 -4.37 -21.27
C LYS A 82 28.81 -5.60 -22.13
N ASN A 83 30.08 -6.01 -22.13
CA ASN A 83 30.58 -7.17 -22.89
C ASN A 83 30.69 -8.45 -22.04
N ASN A 84 30.29 -8.41 -20.77
CA ASN A 84 30.30 -9.59 -19.91
C ASN A 84 29.18 -10.56 -20.33
N LYS A 85 29.55 -11.81 -20.58
CA LYS A 85 28.63 -12.86 -21.05
C LYS A 85 27.49 -13.13 -20.06
N THR A 86 27.77 -13.12 -18.76
CA THR A 86 26.76 -13.33 -17.72
C THR A 86 25.76 -12.18 -17.68
N MET A 87 26.23 -10.93 -17.86
CA MET A 87 25.35 -9.76 -17.90
C MET A 87 24.48 -9.73 -19.16
N GLN A 88 25.01 -10.17 -20.30
CA GLN A 88 24.23 -10.34 -21.53
C GLN A 88 23.19 -11.45 -21.41
N ALA A 89 23.55 -12.59 -20.81
CA ALA A 89 22.63 -13.68 -20.52
C ALA A 89 21.51 -13.23 -19.57
N LEU A 90 21.85 -12.54 -18.48
CA LEU A 90 20.87 -11.97 -17.54
C LEU A 90 19.87 -11.06 -18.26
N ARG A 91 20.37 -10.14 -19.10
CA ARG A 91 19.51 -9.22 -19.87
C ARG A 91 18.56 -9.97 -20.81
N SER A 92 19.08 -10.93 -21.56
CA SER A 92 18.28 -11.71 -22.52
C SER A 92 17.19 -12.51 -21.83
N ILE A 93 17.53 -13.19 -20.72
CA ILE A 93 16.60 -14.00 -19.95
C ILE A 93 15.53 -13.12 -19.29
N ALA A 94 15.95 -12.01 -18.67
CA ALA A 94 15.02 -11.11 -18.01
C ALA A 94 14.01 -10.49 -19.00
N LEU A 95 14.47 -10.07 -20.18
CA LEU A 95 13.58 -9.59 -21.25
C LEU A 95 12.61 -10.68 -21.72
N SER A 96 13.12 -11.90 -21.94
CA SER A 96 12.27 -13.03 -22.36
C SER A 96 11.18 -13.35 -21.34
N LEU A 97 11.45 -13.20 -20.05
CA LEU A 97 10.47 -13.44 -18.99
C LEU A 97 9.50 -12.26 -18.82
N ALA A 98 9.99 -11.03 -18.97
CA ALA A 98 9.19 -9.81 -18.81
C ALA A 98 8.21 -9.56 -19.97
N CYS A 99 8.56 -9.95 -21.20
CA CYS A 99 7.75 -9.68 -22.40
C CYS A 99 6.76 -10.81 -22.75
N ARG A 100 6.48 -11.74 -21.83
CA ARG A 100 5.54 -12.84 -22.04
C ARG A 100 4.10 -12.30 -22.12
N THR A 101 3.27 -12.93 -22.96
CA THR A 101 1.82 -12.70 -23.05
C THR A 101 1.05 -14.00 -22.86
N PHE A 102 -0.26 -13.91 -22.61
CA PHE A 102 -1.14 -15.07 -22.46
C PHE A 102 -1.30 -15.90 -23.73
N ASP A 103 -1.22 -15.28 -24.91
CA ASP A 103 -1.34 -15.94 -26.22
C ASP A 103 -0.01 -16.52 -26.73
N GLY A 104 1.08 -16.35 -25.97
CA GLY A 104 2.42 -16.81 -26.33
C GLY A 104 3.14 -15.92 -27.36
N SER A 105 2.55 -14.79 -27.75
CA SER A 105 3.25 -13.75 -28.52
C SER A 105 4.27 -13.00 -27.65
N VAL A 106 5.06 -12.12 -28.27
CA VAL A 106 6.04 -11.28 -27.55
C VAL A 106 5.47 -9.86 -27.45
N SER A 107 5.28 -9.38 -26.22
CA SER A 107 4.79 -8.03 -25.95
C SER A 107 5.86 -6.99 -26.27
N GLU A 108 5.45 -5.83 -26.80
CA GLU A 108 6.29 -4.64 -26.88
C GLU A 108 6.55 -4.01 -25.49
N THR A 109 5.72 -4.37 -24.49
CA THR A 109 5.80 -3.93 -23.09
C THR A 109 6.44 -5.02 -22.21
N SER A 110 7.32 -4.61 -21.30
CA SER A 110 8.02 -5.45 -20.33
C SER A 110 7.28 -5.43 -19.00
N HIS A 111 6.57 -6.52 -18.70
CA HIS A 111 5.80 -6.72 -17.46
C HIS A 111 6.66 -7.29 -16.33
N TRP A 112 7.81 -6.65 -16.05
CA TRP A 112 8.76 -7.16 -15.06
C TRP A 112 8.36 -6.89 -13.61
N ALA A 113 7.47 -5.91 -13.38
CA ALA A 113 7.05 -5.45 -12.07
C ALA A 113 5.52 -5.35 -11.92
N ASP A 114 4.75 -5.91 -12.85
CA ASP A 114 3.28 -5.78 -12.89
C ASP A 114 2.56 -6.78 -11.98
N GLY A 115 3.26 -7.83 -11.53
CA GLY A 115 2.65 -8.88 -10.73
C GLY A 115 2.53 -8.54 -9.25
N PHE A 116 1.43 -9.00 -8.64
CA PHE A 116 1.14 -8.82 -7.22
C PHE A 116 1.90 -9.82 -6.34
N PRO A 117 2.43 -9.39 -5.17
CA PRO A 117 2.27 -8.09 -4.53
C PRO A 117 3.43 -7.10 -4.78
N LEU A 118 4.36 -7.41 -5.69
CA LEU A 118 5.57 -6.59 -5.88
C LEU A 118 5.25 -5.19 -6.41
N ASN A 119 4.37 -5.10 -7.41
CA ASN A 119 3.94 -3.83 -8.01
C ASN A 119 3.49 -2.81 -6.94
N LEU A 120 2.59 -3.23 -6.05
CA LEU A 120 2.07 -2.41 -4.96
C LEU A 120 3.17 -1.98 -4.01
N ARG A 121 4.09 -2.89 -3.68
CA ARG A 121 5.17 -2.54 -2.75
C ARG A 121 6.10 -1.49 -3.35
N ILE A 122 6.43 -1.60 -4.63
CA ILE A 122 7.21 -0.58 -5.34
C ILE A 122 6.43 0.73 -5.38
N TYR A 123 5.15 0.66 -5.71
CA TYR A 123 4.29 1.84 -5.81
C TYR A 123 4.15 2.58 -4.48
N GLN A 124 3.96 1.86 -3.38
CA GLN A 124 3.94 2.43 -2.03
C GLN A 124 5.24 3.17 -1.73
N MET A 125 6.41 2.57 -2.01
CA MET A 125 7.70 3.24 -1.80
C MET A 125 7.86 4.52 -2.63
N LEU A 126 7.26 4.58 -3.83
CA LEU A 126 7.25 5.80 -4.64
C LEU A 126 6.36 6.88 -4.02
N LEU A 127 5.21 6.51 -3.49
CA LEU A 127 4.29 7.45 -2.83
C LEU A 127 4.87 8.02 -1.52
N GLU A 128 5.77 7.31 -0.84
CA GLU A 128 6.50 7.86 0.33
C GLU A 128 7.28 9.15 -0.04
N ALA A 129 7.62 9.36 -1.31
CA ALA A 129 8.28 10.59 -1.77
C ALA A 129 7.37 11.84 -1.74
N CYS A 130 6.06 11.69 -1.49
CA CYS A 130 5.12 12.80 -1.33
C CYS A 130 5.25 13.51 0.03
N PHE A 131 6.18 13.07 0.86
CA PHE A 131 6.27 13.48 2.24
C PHE A 131 7.67 13.93 2.64
N ASP A 132 7.75 14.82 3.63
CA ASP A 132 9.03 15.31 4.13
C ASP A 132 9.81 14.19 4.82
N VAL A 133 11.14 14.18 4.60
CA VAL A 133 12.06 13.17 5.15
C VAL A 133 12.35 13.41 6.64
N ASN A 134 12.23 14.66 7.10
CA ASN A 134 12.45 15.06 8.49
C ASN A 134 11.14 15.10 9.28
N ASP A 135 10.01 15.26 8.60
CA ASP A 135 8.68 15.24 9.19
C ASP A 135 7.78 14.25 8.48
N GLU A 136 7.66 13.06 9.09
CA GLU A 136 6.79 11.99 8.60
C GLU A 136 5.28 12.28 8.74
N THR A 137 4.85 13.52 8.96
CA THR A 137 3.45 13.90 8.86
C THR A 137 3.19 14.99 7.83
N SER A 138 4.25 15.71 7.43
CA SER A 138 4.17 16.80 6.47
C SER A 138 4.23 16.28 5.02
N VAL A 139 3.31 16.79 4.20
CA VAL A 139 3.31 16.62 2.74
C VAL A 139 4.19 17.71 2.14
N ILE A 140 5.03 17.36 1.17
CA ILE A 140 5.90 18.35 0.50
C ILE A 140 5.09 19.35 -0.32
N GLU A 141 5.65 20.54 -0.55
CA GLU A 141 5.00 21.58 -1.33
C GLU A 141 4.75 21.14 -2.79
N GLU A 142 5.67 20.36 -3.37
CA GLU A 142 5.63 19.87 -4.76
C GLU A 142 4.95 18.50 -4.92
N VAL A 143 3.95 18.20 -4.07
CA VAL A 143 3.28 16.90 -4.07
C VAL A 143 2.62 16.59 -5.40
N ASP A 144 2.02 17.58 -6.06
CA ASP A 144 1.36 17.40 -7.36
C ASP A 144 2.38 17.02 -8.44
N GLU A 145 3.54 17.67 -8.49
CA GLU A 145 4.62 17.33 -9.42
C GLU A 145 5.15 15.92 -9.16
N VAL A 146 5.33 15.53 -7.90
CA VAL A 146 5.77 14.18 -7.54
C VAL A 146 4.72 13.15 -7.95
N LEU A 147 3.45 13.38 -7.68
CA LEU A 147 2.37 12.48 -8.08
C LEU A 147 2.31 12.32 -9.60
N GLU A 148 2.48 13.40 -10.37
CA GLU A 148 2.55 13.34 -11.84
C GLU A 148 3.77 12.56 -12.35
N LEU A 149 4.90 12.58 -11.63
CA LEU A 149 6.04 11.72 -11.94
C LEU A 149 5.77 10.25 -11.59
N VAL A 150 5.13 9.99 -10.45
CA VAL A 150 4.76 8.63 -10.02
C VAL A 150 3.73 8.02 -10.97
N LYS A 151 2.76 8.80 -11.48
CA LYS A 151 1.78 8.33 -12.48
C LYS A 151 2.43 7.84 -13.77
N LYS A 152 3.60 8.37 -14.17
CA LYS A 152 4.34 7.90 -15.34
C LYS A 152 4.86 6.47 -15.19
N THR A 153 4.94 5.94 -13.95
CA THR A 153 5.34 4.54 -13.72
C THR A 153 4.19 3.56 -13.85
N TRP A 154 2.95 4.02 -14.03
CA TRP A 154 1.77 3.15 -14.01
C TRP A 154 1.82 2.03 -15.05
N VAL A 155 2.25 2.35 -16.28
CA VAL A 155 2.37 1.37 -17.36
C VAL A 155 3.37 0.25 -17.02
N VAL A 156 4.41 0.56 -16.24
CA VAL A 156 5.48 -0.39 -15.84
C VAL A 156 5.11 -1.19 -14.58
N LEU A 157 4.15 -0.70 -13.79
CA LEU A 157 3.74 -1.33 -12.53
C LEU A 157 2.34 -1.95 -12.62
N GLY A 158 1.69 -1.91 -13.78
CA GLY A 158 0.29 -2.34 -13.93
C GLY A 158 -0.68 -1.56 -13.03
N MET A 159 -0.41 -0.28 -12.79
CA MET A 159 -1.23 0.56 -11.89
C MET A 159 -2.30 1.33 -12.67
N ASN A 160 -3.35 1.72 -11.97
CA ASN A 160 -4.42 2.57 -12.46
C ASN A 160 -4.89 3.53 -11.34
N GLN A 161 -5.83 4.41 -11.67
CA GLN A 161 -6.37 5.40 -10.72
C GLN A 161 -6.95 4.74 -9.47
N MET A 162 -7.74 3.67 -9.61
CA MET A 162 -8.39 2.97 -8.49
C MET A 162 -7.37 2.41 -7.50
N LEU A 163 -6.34 1.73 -8.01
CA LEU A 163 -5.24 1.20 -7.18
C LEU A 163 -4.41 2.32 -6.55
N HIS A 164 -4.24 3.44 -7.25
CA HIS A 164 -3.59 4.63 -6.70
C HIS A 164 -4.37 5.19 -5.51
N ASP A 165 -5.67 5.44 -5.67
CA ASP A 165 -6.51 6.02 -4.62
C ASP A 165 -6.54 5.11 -3.39
N LEU A 166 -6.65 3.78 -3.59
CA LEU A 166 -6.59 2.80 -2.50
C LEU A 166 -5.23 2.77 -1.80
N CYS A 167 -4.12 2.84 -2.55
CA CYS A 167 -2.77 2.86 -1.96
C CYS A 167 -2.52 4.16 -1.19
N PHE A 168 -2.92 5.30 -1.75
CA PHE A 168 -2.68 6.60 -1.15
C PHE A 168 -3.58 6.83 0.07
N LEU A 169 -4.83 6.36 0.01
CA LEU A 169 -5.72 6.22 1.18
C LEU A 169 -5.02 5.46 2.31
N TRP A 170 -4.46 4.29 2.02
CA TRP A 170 -3.77 3.49 3.01
C TRP A 170 -2.57 4.21 3.62
N ILE A 171 -1.74 4.85 2.79
CA ILE A 171 -0.54 5.55 3.27
C ILE A 171 -0.92 6.71 4.20
N LEU A 172 -1.84 7.59 3.79
CA LEU A 172 -2.29 8.72 4.60
C LEU A 172 -2.88 8.25 5.94
N PHE A 173 -3.77 7.24 5.89
CA PHE A 173 -4.36 6.66 7.09
C PHE A 173 -3.32 6.02 8.00
N ASN A 174 -2.45 5.17 7.45
CA ASN A 174 -1.42 4.48 8.24
C ASN A 174 -0.47 5.48 8.90
N ARG A 175 -0.09 6.54 8.18
CA ARG A 175 0.79 7.59 8.68
C ARG A 175 0.14 8.34 9.84
N TYR A 176 -1.11 8.79 9.69
CA TYR A 176 -1.90 9.36 10.79
C TYR A 176 -1.94 8.46 12.04
N VAL A 177 -2.14 7.15 11.85
CA VAL A 177 -2.23 6.21 12.97
C VAL A 177 -0.87 5.99 13.65
N VAL A 178 0.19 5.77 12.87
CA VAL A 178 1.54 5.46 13.38
C VAL A 178 2.17 6.68 14.06
N THR A 179 1.88 7.88 13.58
CA THR A 179 2.38 9.13 14.19
C THR A 179 1.58 9.55 15.42
N GLY A 180 0.63 8.72 15.88
CA GLY A 180 -0.08 8.95 17.13
C GLY A 180 -1.29 9.87 17.00
N GLN A 181 -1.85 10.04 15.79
CA GLN A 181 -3.03 10.86 15.51
C GLN A 181 -2.79 12.37 15.65
N VAL A 182 -1.56 12.83 15.39
CA VAL A 182 -1.15 14.23 15.55
C VAL A 182 -1.74 15.11 14.45
N GLU A 183 -1.59 14.73 13.18
CA GLU A 183 -2.04 15.53 12.04
C GLU A 183 -3.40 15.09 11.50
N SER A 184 -4.48 15.76 11.93
CA SER A 184 -5.85 15.42 11.51
C SER A 184 -6.10 15.62 10.01
N ASP A 185 -5.34 16.48 9.35
CA ASP A 185 -5.44 16.71 7.90
C ASP A 185 -5.14 15.44 7.10
N LEU A 186 -4.23 14.58 7.57
CA LEU A 186 -3.96 13.28 6.96
C LEU A 186 -5.19 12.36 7.03
N LEU A 187 -5.92 12.38 8.15
CA LEU A 187 -7.15 11.62 8.32
C LEU A 187 -8.25 12.17 7.40
N PHE A 188 -8.40 13.48 7.29
CA PHE A 188 -9.38 14.11 6.40
C PHE A 188 -9.09 13.81 4.93
N ALA A 189 -7.82 13.90 4.52
CA ALA A 189 -7.39 13.53 3.18
C ALA A 189 -7.64 12.04 2.87
N ALA A 190 -7.33 11.16 3.84
CA ALA A 190 -7.65 9.73 3.73
C ALA A 190 -9.16 9.51 3.56
N ASN A 191 -10.02 10.15 4.36
CA ASN A 191 -11.47 10.02 4.23
C ASN A 191 -11.99 10.55 2.89
N ASN A 192 -11.39 11.62 2.34
CA ASN A 192 -11.72 12.10 1.00
C ASN A 192 -11.40 11.07 -0.08
N LEU A 193 -10.23 10.43 -0.03
CA LEU A 193 -9.88 9.35 -0.95
C LEU A 193 -10.78 8.13 -0.78
N LEU A 194 -11.21 7.81 0.45
CA LEU A 194 -12.15 6.72 0.68
C LEU A 194 -13.50 6.95 -0.03
N MET A 195 -13.96 8.21 -0.14
CA MET A 195 -15.16 8.54 -0.91
C MET A 195 -14.96 8.30 -2.42
N GLU A 196 -13.76 8.53 -2.96
CA GLU A 196 -13.45 8.19 -4.35
C GLU A 196 -13.38 6.67 -4.54
N VAL A 197 -12.73 5.95 -3.62
CA VAL A 197 -12.69 4.47 -3.60
C VAL A 197 -14.09 3.86 -3.55
N GLU A 198 -15.04 4.47 -2.82
CA GLU A 198 -16.44 4.01 -2.79
C GLU A 198 -17.13 4.11 -4.17
N LYS A 199 -16.82 5.14 -4.96
CA LYS A 199 -17.36 5.29 -6.32
C LYS A 199 -16.78 4.21 -7.23
N ASP A 200 -15.49 3.97 -7.12
CA ASP A 200 -14.74 3.04 -7.97
C ASP A 200 -15.01 1.56 -7.65
N ALA A 201 -15.21 1.23 -6.37
CA ALA A 201 -15.46 -0.14 -5.92
C ALA A 201 -16.68 -0.80 -6.60
N LYS A 202 -17.64 0.01 -7.06
CA LYS A 202 -18.84 -0.47 -7.76
C LYS A 202 -18.57 -0.93 -9.19
N ALA A 203 -17.45 -0.53 -9.78
CA ALA A 203 -17.14 -0.77 -11.18
C ALA A 203 -16.14 -1.94 -11.41
N MET A 204 -15.41 -2.36 -10.38
CA MET A 204 -14.27 -3.27 -10.53
C MET A 204 -14.61 -4.70 -10.07
N THR A 205 -14.30 -5.69 -10.91
CA THR A 205 -14.55 -7.13 -10.64
C THR A 205 -13.27 -7.97 -10.58
N ASP A 206 -12.10 -7.31 -10.57
CA ASP A 206 -10.80 -7.98 -10.50
C ASP A 206 -10.59 -8.64 -9.12
N PRO A 207 -10.37 -9.97 -9.06
CA PRO A 207 -10.15 -10.69 -7.80
C PRO A 207 -8.97 -10.18 -6.98
N ASP A 208 -7.88 -9.74 -7.62
CA ASP A 208 -6.70 -9.24 -6.91
C ASP A 208 -7.03 -7.90 -6.23
N TYR A 209 -7.71 -7.01 -6.95
CA TYR A 209 -8.24 -5.76 -6.39
C TYR A 209 -9.19 -6.00 -5.21
N SER A 210 -10.17 -6.89 -5.35
CA SER A 210 -11.15 -7.22 -4.29
C SER A 210 -10.47 -7.70 -3.00
N LYS A 211 -9.37 -8.46 -3.11
CA LYS A 211 -8.60 -8.92 -1.94
C LYS A 211 -7.88 -7.77 -1.24
N ILE A 212 -7.28 -6.86 -2.01
CA ILE A 212 -6.53 -5.71 -1.46
C ILE A 212 -7.48 -4.74 -0.78
N ILE A 213 -8.57 -4.35 -1.46
CA ILE A 213 -9.55 -3.42 -0.90
C ILE A 213 -10.18 -3.98 0.37
N SER A 214 -10.55 -5.27 0.38
CA SER A 214 -11.09 -5.93 1.59
C SER A 214 -10.09 -5.92 2.75
N SER A 215 -8.81 -6.19 2.48
CA SER A 215 -7.75 -6.17 3.51
C SER A 215 -7.51 -4.76 4.07
N THR A 216 -7.44 -3.76 3.19
CA THR A 216 -7.21 -2.35 3.54
C THR A 216 -8.39 -1.80 4.34
N LEU A 217 -9.61 -1.94 3.82
CA LEU A 217 -10.82 -1.43 4.46
C LEU A 217 -11.14 -2.19 5.75
N GLY A 218 -10.87 -3.50 5.83
CA GLY A 218 -11.01 -4.24 7.08
C GLY A 218 -10.09 -3.73 8.19
N THR A 219 -8.88 -3.29 7.83
CA THR A 219 -7.92 -2.71 8.78
C THR A 219 -8.38 -1.32 9.26
N ILE A 220 -8.81 -0.46 8.32
CA ILE A 220 -9.37 0.87 8.62
C ILE A 220 -10.61 0.75 9.51
N LEU A 221 -11.55 -0.11 9.12
CA LEU A 221 -12.79 -0.37 9.85
C LEU A 221 -12.51 -0.86 11.27
N GLY A 222 -11.66 -1.88 11.41
CA GLY A 222 -11.31 -2.43 12.72
C GLY A 222 -10.61 -1.42 13.64
N TRP A 223 -9.83 -0.50 13.09
CA TRP A 223 -9.23 0.60 13.85
C TRP A 223 -10.27 1.63 14.28
N ALA A 224 -11.20 1.99 13.39
CA ALA A 224 -12.25 2.97 13.65
C ALA A 224 -13.25 2.45 14.69
N GLU A 225 -13.74 1.21 14.52
CA GLU A 225 -14.70 0.58 15.43
C GLU A 225 -14.17 0.49 16.87
N LYS A 226 -12.88 0.16 17.06
CA LYS A 226 -12.27 0.12 18.40
C LYS A 226 -12.38 1.46 19.15
N ARG A 227 -12.31 2.58 18.43
CA ARG A 227 -12.47 3.91 19.01
C ARG A 227 -13.94 4.27 19.19
N LEU A 228 -14.76 4.04 18.17
CA LEU A 228 -16.17 4.41 18.17
C LEU A 228 -16.99 3.64 19.22
N LEU A 229 -16.67 2.36 19.47
CA LEU A 229 -17.33 1.56 20.50
C LEU A 229 -17.10 2.05 21.94
N ALA A 230 -16.12 2.92 22.15
CA ALA A 230 -15.82 3.59 23.41
C ALA A 230 -15.48 5.07 23.18
N TYR A 231 -16.18 5.74 22.26
CA TYR A 231 -15.83 7.08 21.79
C TYR A 231 -15.68 8.13 22.90
N HIS A 232 -16.39 7.98 24.03
CA HIS A 232 -16.25 8.91 25.18
C HIS A 232 -14.82 8.91 25.77
N ASN A 233 -14.01 7.89 25.50
CA ASN A 233 -12.62 7.78 25.97
C ASN A 233 -11.61 8.38 24.98
N TYR A 234 -12.00 8.59 23.72
CA TYR A 234 -11.11 8.98 22.64
C TYR A 234 -11.44 10.35 22.05
N PHE A 235 -12.71 10.76 22.16
CA PHE A 235 -13.21 11.99 21.58
C PHE A 235 -13.82 12.89 22.65
N HIS A 236 -13.54 14.17 22.51
CA HIS A 236 -13.88 15.25 23.41
C HIS A 236 -14.45 16.41 22.59
N SER A 237 -14.88 17.47 23.27
CA SER A 237 -15.50 18.62 22.61
C SER A 237 -14.57 19.39 21.66
N ASP A 238 -13.26 19.17 21.75
CA ASP A 238 -12.22 19.82 20.96
C ASP A 238 -11.75 19.03 19.73
N ASN A 239 -12.22 17.78 19.54
CA ASN A 239 -11.86 16.93 18.38
C ASN A 239 -13.08 16.29 17.70
N THR A 240 -14.22 16.99 17.72
CA THR A 240 -15.48 16.50 17.15
C THR A 240 -15.42 16.24 15.64
N GLU A 241 -14.65 17.05 14.91
CA GLU A 241 -14.45 16.88 13.45
C GLU A 241 -13.70 15.57 13.15
N THR A 242 -12.69 15.24 13.95
CA THR A 242 -11.99 13.95 13.87
C THR A 242 -12.97 12.80 14.13
N MET A 243 -13.85 12.92 15.14
CA MET A 243 -14.87 11.90 15.41
C MET A 243 -15.80 11.70 14.22
N GLU A 244 -16.30 12.78 13.63
CA GLU A 244 -17.15 12.74 12.43
C GLU A 244 -16.44 12.02 11.28
N CYS A 245 -15.18 12.33 11.05
CA CYS A 245 -14.35 11.68 10.04
C CYS A 245 -14.19 10.18 10.32
N VAL A 246 -13.90 9.77 11.55
CA VAL A 246 -13.78 8.35 11.93
C VAL A 246 -15.10 7.60 11.76
N VAL A 247 -16.25 8.23 12.08
CA VAL A 247 -17.58 7.65 11.81
C VAL A 247 -17.79 7.46 10.31
N SER A 248 -17.48 8.48 9.50
CA SER A 248 -17.56 8.40 8.03
C SER A 248 -16.73 7.24 7.50
N MET A 249 -15.46 7.14 7.90
CA MET A 249 -14.58 6.06 7.47
C MET A 249 -15.09 4.67 7.85
N ALA A 250 -15.61 4.51 9.07
CA ALA A 250 -16.18 3.23 9.51
C ALA A 250 -17.41 2.85 8.67
N VAL A 251 -18.33 3.80 8.44
CA VAL A 251 -19.55 3.54 7.67
C VAL A 251 -19.24 3.23 6.20
N LEU A 252 -18.37 4.02 5.56
CA LEU A 252 -17.96 3.82 4.17
C LEU A 252 -17.21 2.51 3.98
N SER A 253 -16.23 2.21 4.83
CA SER A 253 -15.48 0.95 4.76
C SER A 253 -16.41 -0.25 4.89
N ALA A 254 -17.30 -0.22 5.87
CA ALA A 254 -18.25 -1.30 6.08
C ALA A 254 -19.28 -1.44 4.95
N LYS A 255 -19.67 -0.33 4.32
CA LYS A 255 -20.54 -0.32 3.15
C LYS A 255 -19.89 -1.02 1.98
N ILE A 256 -18.68 -0.60 1.59
CA ILE A 256 -17.93 -1.18 0.47
C ILE A 256 -17.70 -2.68 0.70
N MET A 257 -17.34 -3.09 1.92
CA MET A 257 -17.14 -4.51 2.24
C MET A 257 -18.42 -5.36 2.21
N VAL A 258 -19.60 -4.78 2.44
CA VAL A 258 -20.89 -5.50 2.36
C VAL A 258 -21.37 -5.63 0.91
N GLU A 259 -21.02 -4.67 0.04
CA GLU A 259 -21.35 -4.71 -1.38
C GLU A 259 -20.71 -5.91 -2.11
N ASP A 260 -19.58 -6.43 -1.61
CA ASP A 260 -18.86 -7.61 -2.16
C ASP A 260 -19.62 -8.96 -1.95
N ILE A 261 -20.73 -8.96 -1.18
CA ILE A 261 -21.44 -10.20 -0.77
C ILE A 261 -22.89 -10.27 -1.33
N SER A 262 -23.42 -9.23 -1.96
CA SER A 262 -24.87 -9.11 -2.22
C SER A 262 -25.25 -8.71 -3.65
N HIS A 263 -25.62 -9.69 -4.48
CA HIS A 263 -26.38 -9.43 -5.71
C HIS A 263 -27.79 -8.90 -5.39
N GLU A 264 -28.02 -7.64 -5.79
CA GLU A 264 -29.21 -7.02 -6.37
C GLU A 264 -30.64 -7.27 -5.83
N TYR A 265 -31.25 -6.20 -5.30
CA TYR A 265 -32.60 -5.63 -5.62
C TYR A 265 -33.23 -4.77 -4.49
N HIS A 266 -32.61 -4.68 -3.30
CA HIS A 266 -33.06 -3.82 -2.20
C HIS A 266 -31.92 -2.98 -1.56
N ARG A 267 -31.07 -2.36 -2.40
CA ARG A 267 -29.78 -1.77 -2.02
C ARG A 267 -29.86 -0.55 -1.07
N THR A 268 -30.54 0.52 -1.45
CA THR A 268 -30.42 1.80 -0.73
C THR A 268 -31.03 1.80 0.67
N ARG A 269 -32.15 1.08 0.87
CA ARG A 269 -32.80 1.00 2.20
C ARG A 269 -31.97 0.19 3.18
N LYS A 270 -31.43 -0.96 2.72
CA LYS A 270 -30.58 -1.84 3.52
C LYS A 270 -29.25 -1.18 3.88
N GLU A 271 -28.65 -0.40 2.99
CA GLU A 271 -27.41 0.36 3.27
C GLU A 271 -27.61 1.43 4.36
N ILE A 272 -28.68 2.23 4.25
CA ILE A 272 -29.00 3.27 5.24
C ILE A 272 -29.32 2.63 6.59
N ASP A 273 -30.04 1.51 6.59
CA ASP A 273 -30.38 0.78 7.81
C ASP A 273 -29.12 0.18 8.47
N LEU A 274 -28.17 -0.36 7.68
CA LEU A 274 -26.89 -0.87 8.18
C LEU A 274 -25.99 0.21 8.77
N ALA A 275 -25.91 1.38 8.13
CA ALA A 275 -25.15 2.51 8.65
C ALA A 275 -25.74 3.00 9.99
N ARG A 276 -27.07 3.13 10.06
CA ARG A 276 -27.79 3.51 11.28
C ARG A 276 -27.60 2.51 12.40
N GLU A 277 -27.73 1.22 12.11
CA GLU A 277 -27.53 0.14 13.09
C GLU A 277 -26.12 0.18 13.69
N ARG A 278 -25.10 0.38 12.86
CA ARG A 278 -23.71 0.52 13.34
C ARG A 278 -23.52 1.73 14.25
N VAL A 279 -23.99 2.90 13.81
CA VAL A 279 -23.87 4.14 14.61
C VAL A 279 -24.61 3.99 15.94
N ASP A 280 -25.82 3.44 15.94
CA ASP A 280 -26.58 3.15 17.15
C ASP A 280 -25.86 2.15 18.07
N ASN A 281 -25.22 1.11 17.53
CA ASN A 281 -24.37 0.21 18.30
C ASN A 281 -23.17 0.93 18.93
N TYR A 282 -22.49 1.81 18.19
CA TYR A 282 -21.39 2.62 18.75
C TYR A 282 -21.87 3.49 19.91
N ILE A 283 -23.02 4.14 19.76
CA ILE A 283 -23.63 4.98 20.80
C ILE A 283 -23.92 4.16 22.06
N ARG A 284 -24.66 3.06 21.92
CA ARG A 284 -25.03 2.20 23.06
C ARG A 284 -23.81 1.60 23.76
N SER A 285 -22.84 1.11 22.98
CA SER A 285 -21.60 0.53 23.51
C SER A 285 -20.81 1.56 24.30
N SER A 286 -20.59 2.73 23.71
CA SER A 286 -19.80 3.80 24.32
C SER A 286 -20.47 4.36 25.59
N LEU A 287 -21.80 4.53 25.57
CA LEU A 287 -22.57 4.91 26.77
C LEU A 287 -22.44 3.89 27.89
N ARG A 288 -22.49 2.60 27.57
CA ARG A 288 -22.31 1.53 28.55
C ARG A 288 -20.91 1.59 29.17
N VAL A 289 -19.87 1.78 28.36
CA VAL A 289 -18.48 1.92 28.85
C VAL A 289 -18.34 3.14 29.77
N ALA A 290 -18.83 4.31 29.32
CA ALA A 290 -18.79 5.55 30.10
C ALA A 290 -19.53 5.42 31.44
N PHE A 291 -20.72 4.79 31.44
CA PHE A 291 -21.50 4.57 32.66
C PHE A 291 -20.77 3.69 33.68
N VAL A 292 -20.14 2.61 33.23
CA VAL A 292 -19.34 1.73 34.10
C VAL A 292 -18.17 2.50 34.72
N GLN A 293 -17.48 3.30 33.91
CA GLN A 293 -16.34 4.10 34.38
C GLN A 293 -16.76 5.16 35.41
N ALA A 294 -17.82 5.91 35.14
CA ALA A 294 -18.36 6.92 36.07
C ALA A 294 -18.82 6.27 37.39
N SER A 295 -19.48 5.11 37.30
CA SER A 295 -19.91 4.35 38.49
C SER A 295 -18.72 3.93 39.33
N PHE A 296 -17.66 3.40 38.71
CA PHE A 296 -16.45 2.98 39.42
C PHE A 296 -15.73 4.16 40.11
N GLN A 297 -15.64 5.31 39.44
CA GLN A 297 -15.08 6.53 40.02
C GLN A 297 -15.88 7.01 41.23
N TYR A 298 -17.22 7.01 41.12
CA TYR A 298 -18.10 7.39 42.22
C TYR A 298 -17.89 6.50 43.47
N PHE A 299 -17.87 5.17 43.30
CA PHE A 299 -17.62 4.25 44.42
C PHE A 299 -16.20 4.39 45.01
N SER A 300 -15.20 4.69 44.19
CA SER A 300 -13.82 4.94 44.64
C SER A 300 -13.72 6.22 45.49
N ILE A 301 -14.39 7.30 45.08
CA ILE A 301 -14.44 8.56 45.85
C ILE A 301 -15.18 8.36 47.17
N MET A 302 -16.34 7.67 47.14
CA MET A 302 -17.13 7.37 48.34
C MET A 302 -16.34 6.54 49.36
N SER A 303 -15.56 5.55 48.91
CA SER A 303 -14.73 4.71 49.78
C SER A 303 -13.56 5.49 50.38
N LEU A 304 -12.87 6.31 49.60
CA LEU A 304 -11.81 7.21 50.10
C LEU A 304 -12.35 8.19 51.16
N HIS A 305 -13.52 8.79 50.94
CA HIS A 305 -14.13 9.71 51.89
C HIS A 305 -14.54 9.03 53.21
N ARG A 306 -15.01 7.77 53.12
CA ARG A 306 -15.33 6.95 54.30
C ARG A 306 -14.07 6.58 55.11
N MET A 307 -12.93 6.36 54.44
CA MET A 307 -11.64 6.09 55.10
C MET A 307 -11.00 7.34 55.72
N SER A 308 -11.16 8.53 55.13
CA SER A 308 -10.66 9.78 55.71
C SER A 308 -11.49 10.26 56.90
N SER A 309 -12.78 9.90 56.96
CA SER A 309 -13.68 10.29 58.06
C SER A 309 -13.60 9.37 59.28
N THR A 310 -12.76 8.33 59.23
CA THR A 310 -12.54 7.34 60.32
C THR A 310 -11.15 7.44 60.98
N ARG A 311 -10.39 8.51 60.72
CA ARG A 311 -9.19 8.91 61.46
C ARG A 311 -9.46 10.19 62.23
#